data_AF-A0A529L1N8-F1
#
_entry.id   AF-A0A529L1N8-F1
#
_cell.length_a   1.000
_cell.length_b   1.000
_cell.length_c   1.000
_cell.angle_alpha   90.00
_cell.angle_beta   90.00
_cell.angle_gamma   90.00
#
_symmetry.space_group_name_H-M   'P 1'
#
loop_
_entity.id
_entity.type
_entity.pdbx_description
1 polymer ?
#
loop_
_entity_poly.entity_id
_entity_poly.type
_entity_poly.pdbx_seq_one_letter_code
_entity_poly.pdbx_strand_id
1 'polypeptide(L)'
;MIDFAFFLEIIPVLLAGLPLTLQLTAASMGIGFLMALLLALAQQGNRRIVVWPIRAFVAVFRGTPLLVQIFLIYYGLGQFR
;
A
#
# COMPACT_ATOMS: atom_id res chain seq x y z
N MET A 1 -9.14 -37.21 -7.11
CA MET A 1 -9.66 -37.37 -5.73
C MET A 1 -9.08 -36.22 -4.92
N ILE A 2 -9.86 -35.57 -4.06
CA ILE A 2 -9.35 -34.48 -3.21
C ILE A 2 -8.38 -35.08 -2.20
N ASP A 3 -7.13 -34.64 -2.21
CA ASP A 3 -6.08 -35.12 -1.31
C ASP A 3 -6.05 -34.28 -0.02
N PHE A 4 -6.84 -34.69 0.97
CA PHE A 4 -6.93 -34.01 2.26
C PHE A 4 -5.63 -34.07 3.07
N ALA A 5 -4.77 -35.07 2.86
CA ALA A 5 -3.50 -35.17 3.57
C ALA A 5 -2.55 -34.05 3.09
N PHE A 6 -2.49 -33.81 1.78
CA PHE A 6 -1.74 -32.69 1.21
C PHE A 6 -2.19 -31.32 1.74
N PHE A 7 -3.50 -31.11 1.92
CA PHE A 7 -4.01 -29.86 2.51
C PHE A 7 -3.52 -29.65 3.94
N LEU A 8 -3.49 -30.69 4.77
CA LEU A 8 -2.99 -30.59 6.14
C LEU A 8 -1.49 -30.29 6.19
N GLU A 9 -0.72 -30.78 5.22
CA GLU A 9 0.72 -30.50 5.10
C GLU A 9 1.02 -29.06 4.66
N ILE A 10 0.21 -28.46 3.78
CA ILE A 10 0.49 -27.11 3.24
C ILE A 10 0.00 -25.97 4.14
N ILE A 11 -1.01 -26.21 4.99
CA ILE A 11 -1.52 -25.20 5.95
C ILE A 11 -0.40 -24.54 6.76
N PRO A 12 0.51 -25.26 7.44
CA PRO A 12 1.58 -24.62 8.22
C PRO A 12 2.53 -23.78 7.34
N VAL A 13 2.78 -24.22 6.10
CA VAL A 13 3.62 -23.47 5.14
C VAL A 13 2.96 -22.14 4.75
N LEU A 14 1.65 -22.13 4.52
CA LEU A 14 0.90 -20.91 4.23
C LEU A 14 0.84 -19.98 5.44
N LEU A 15 0.63 -20.54 6.64
CA LEU A 15 0.61 -19.79 7.89
C LEU A 15 1.95 -19.11 8.20
N ALA A 16 3.07 -19.64 7.70
CA ALA A 16 4.37 -18.97 7.84
C ALA A 16 4.41 -17.58 7.17
N GLY A 17 3.54 -17.32 6.17
CA GLY A 17 3.40 -15.99 5.54
C GLY A 17 2.51 -15.01 6.32
N LEU A 18 1.75 -15.50 7.30
CA LEU A 18 0.80 -14.68 8.07
C LEU A 18 1.51 -13.55 8.86
N PRO A 19 2.60 -13.80 9.62
CA PRO A 19 3.27 -12.74 10.37
C PRO A 19 3.76 -11.60 9.48
N LEU A 20 4.36 -11.92 8.33
CA LEU A 20 4.82 -10.92 7.37
C LEU A 20 3.67 -10.09 6.82
N THR A 21 2.56 -10.74 6.45
CA THR A 21 1.36 -10.06 5.95
C THR A 21 0.78 -9.10 6.99
N LEU A 22 0.69 -9.55 8.24
CA LEU A 22 0.20 -8.72 9.35
C LEU A 22 1.14 -7.54 9.62
N GLN A 23 2.45 -7.77 9.61
CA GLN A 23 3.45 -6.72 9.80
C GLN A 23 3.36 -5.66 8.71
N LEU A 24 3.33 -6.07 7.44
CA LEU A 24 3.20 -5.16 6.30
C LEU A 24 1.88 -4.39 6.35
N THR A 25 0.79 -5.07 6.68
CA THR A 25 -0.54 -4.44 6.79
C THR A 25 -0.56 -3.41 7.91
N ALA A 26 -0.13 -3.77 9.11
CA ALA A 26 -0.13 -2.86 10.25
C ALA A 26 0.78 -1.65 10.04
N ALA A 27 2.00 -1.87 9.52
CA ALA A 27 2.94 -0.78 9.23
C ALA A 27 2.42 0.14 8.13
N SER A 28 1.94 -0.42 7.01
CA SER A 28 1.45 0.38 5.88
C SER A 28 0.18 1.16 6.23
N MET A 29 -0.77 0.54 6.96
CA MET A 29 -1.95 1.22 7.45
C MET A 29 -1.61 2.32 8.45
N GLY A 30 -0.71 2.07 9.40
CA GLY A 30 -0.31 3.07 10.39
C GLY A 30 0.33 4.31 9.75
N ILE A 31 1.32 4.09 8.88
CA ILE A 31 2.02 5.18 8.18
C ILE A 31 1.06 5.89 7.22
N GLY A 32 0.29 5.13 6.43
CA GLY A 32 -0.69 5.66 5.50
C GLY A 32 -1.78 6.49 6.17
N PHE A 33 -2.30 6.03 7.32
CA PHE A 33 -3.31 6.75 8.10
C PHE A 33 -2.78 8.08 8.64
N LEU A 34 -1.59 8.08 9.25
CA LEU A 34 -0.97 9.31 9.77
C LEU A 34 -0.74 10.32 8.64
N MET A 35 -0.21 9.89 7.49
CA MET A 35 -0.06 10.76 6.33
C MET A 35 -1.40 11.29 5.82
N ALA A 36 -2.40 10.41 5.66
CA ALA A 36 -3.72 10.80 5.20
C ALA A 36 -4.39 11.81 6.14
N LEU A 37 -4.25 11.62 7.46
CA LEU A 37 -4.78 12.54 8.47
C LEU A 37 -4.15 13.92 8.34
N LEU A 38 -2.82 14.01 8.28
CA LEU A 38 -2.11 15.29 8.14
C LEU A 38 -2.48 16.00 6.84
N LEU A 39 -2.54 15.27 5.72
CA LEU A 39 -2.92 15.81 4.42
C LEU A 39 -4.38 16.27 4.40
N ALA A 40 -5.29 15.52 5.03
CA ALA A 40 -6.70 15.88 5.11
C ALA A 40 -6.91 17.16 5.94
N LEU A 41 -6.20 17.30 7.06
CA LEU A 41 -6.22 18.52 7.87
C LEU A 41 -5.66 19.72 7.09
N ALA A 42 -4.52 19.55 6.41
CA ALA A 42 -3.92 20.60 5.60
C ALA A 42 -4.81 21.02 4.41
N GLN A 43 -5.61 20.10 3.87
CA GLN A 43 -6.51 20.37 2.75
C GLN A 43 -7.69 21.29 3.10
N GLN A 44 -8.02 21.46 4.39
CA GLN A 44 -9.09 22.37 4.85
C GLN A 44 -8.70 23.85 4.75
N GLY A 45 -7.42 24.17 4.55
CA GLY A 45 -6.97 25.56 4.42
C GLY A 45 -7.37 26.19 3.08
N ASN A 46 -7.38 27.52 3.01
CA ASN A 46 -7.69 28.26 1.77
C ASN A 46 -6.46 28.51 0.86
N ARG A 47 -5.24 28.15 1.30
CA ARG A 47 -4.02 28.42 0.52
C ARG A 47 -3.92 27.45 -0.66
N ARG A 48 -4.27 27.95 -1.85
CA ARG A 48 -4.25 27.17 -3.09
C ARG A 48 -2.92 26.45 -3.38
N ILE A 49 -1.80 27.07 -3.00
CA ILE A 49 -0.45 26.50 -3.15
C ILE A 49 -0.22 25.24 -2.28
N VAL A 50 -0.95 25.10 -1.17
CA VAL A 50 -0.88 23.92 -0.30
C VAL A 50 -1.92 22.88 -0.74
N VAL A 51 -3.14 23.33 -1.03
CA VAL A 51 -4.27 22.43 -1.36
C VAL A 51 -4.07 21.71 -2.70
N TRP A 52 -3.54 22.41 -3.71
CA TRP A 52 -3.45 21.85 -5.06
C TRP A 52 -2.50 20.65 -5.15
N PRO A 53 -1.26 20.69 -4.60
CA PRO A 53 -0.40 19.51 -4.54
C PRO A 53 -1.03 18.32 -3.79
N ILE A 54 -1.74 18.57 -2.70
CA ILE A 54 -2.43 17.50 -1.94
C ILE A 54 -3.51 16.84 -2.81
N ARG A 55 -4.32 17.64 -3.51
CA ARG A 55 -5.34 17.11 -4.42
C ARG A 55 -4.73 16.32 -5.57
N ALA A 56 -3.62 16.79 -6.14
CA ALA A 56 -2.90 16.09 -7.19
C ALA A 56 -2.35 14.74 -6.69
N PHE A 57 -1.71 14.73 -5.50
CA PHE A 57 -1.28 13.49 -4.85
C PHE A 57 -2.44 12.51 -4.67
N VAL A 58 -3.54 12.95 -4.04
CA VAL A 58 -4.72 12.08 -3.84
C VAL A 58 -5.29 11.57 -5.18
N ALA A 59 -5.34 12.40 -6.22
CA ALA A 59 -5.81 12.01 -7.54
C ALA A 59 -4.92 10.95 -8.19
N VAL A 60 -3.59 11.07 -8.09
CA VAL A 60 -2.65 10.07 -8.63
C VAL A 60 -2.77 8.74 -7.88
N PHE A 61 -2.69 8.77 -6.56
CA PHE A 61 -2.68 7.54 -5.76
C PHE A 61 -4.04 6.82 -5.72
N ARG A 62 -5.16 7.55 -5.83
CA ARG A 62 -6.50 6.94 -5.93
C ARG A 62 -6.93 6.64 -7.37
N GLY A 63 -6.36 7.34 -8.35
CA GLY A 63 -6.71 7.20 -9.77
C GLY A 63 -5.85 6.19 -10.53
N THR A 64 -4.77 5.67 -9.93
CA THR A 64 -3.88 4.67 -10.54
C THR A 64 -4.02 3.32 -9.85
N PRO A 65 -3.94 2.18 -10.59
CA PRO A 65 -3.98 0.86 -9.97
C PRO A 65 -2.80 0.65 -9.01
N LEU A 66 -3.07 0.08 -7.84
CA LEU A 66 -2.02 -0.22 -6.84
C LEU A 66 -0.90 -1.10 -7.42
N LEU A 67 -1.26 -2.07 -8.27
CA LEU A 67 -0.29 -2.93 -8.94
C LEU A 67 0.72 -2.10 -9.76
N VAL A 68 0.23 -1.12 -10.52
CA VAL A 68 1.10 -0.22 -11.32
C VAL A 68 2.02 0.59 -10.40
N GLN A 69 1.50 1.10 -9.28
CA GLN A 69 2.31 1.85 -8.30
C GLN A 69 3.45 0.99 -7.75
N ILE A 70 3.15 -0.24 -7.32
CA ILE A 70 4.14 -1.18 -6.79
C ILE A 70 5.16 -1.55 -7.88
N PHE A 71 4.71 -1.84 -9.11
CA PHE A 71 5.60 -2.15 -10.23
C PHE A 71 6.55 -0.99 -10.55
N LEU A 72 6.06 0.24 -10.56
CA LEU A 72 6.87 1.42 -10.86
C LEU A 72 7.91 1.67 -9.77
N ILE A 73 7.55 1.51 -8.49
CA ILE A 73 8.49 1.65 -7.37
C ILE A 73 9.53 0.52 -7.40
N TYR A 74 9.09 -0.73 -7.56
CA TYR A 74 9.97 -1.89 -7.46
C TYR A 74 10.88 -2.08 -8.69
N TYR A 75 10.32 -1.96 -9.90
CA TYR A 75 11.06 -2.17 -11.15
C TYR A 75 11.51 -0.86 -11.80
N GLY A 76 10.67 0.18 -11.78
CA GLY A 76 10.91 1.45 -12.48
C GLY A 76 12.05 2.27 -11.87
N LEU A 77 12.15 2.34 -10.54
CA LEU A 77 13.27 3.04 -9.88
C LEU A 77 14.63 2.42 -10.20
N GLY A 78 14.69 1.11 -10.47
CA GLY A 78 15.91 0.40 -10.85
C GLY A 78 16.35 0.61 -12.31
N GLN A 79 15.54 1.29 -13.14
CA GLN A 79 15.85 1.59 -14.55
C GLN A 79 16.65 2.90 -14.71
N PHE A 80 16.64 3.78 -13.70
CA PHE A 80 17.50 4.97 -13.68
C PHE A 80 18.93 4.57 -13.29
N ARG A 81 19.62 3.89 -14.20
CA ARG A 81 21.07 3.65 -14.16
C ARG A 81 21.74 4.43 -15.27
#